data_AF-A0A1W9WGZ8-F1
#
_entry.id   AF-A0A1W9WGZ8-F1
#
_cell.length_a   1.000
_cell.length_b   1.000
_cell.length_c   1.000
_cell.angle_alpha   90.00
_cell.angle_beta   90.00
_cell.angle_gamma   90.00
#
_symmetry.space_group_name_H-M   'P 1'
#
loop_
_entity.id
_entity.type
_entity.pdbx_description
1 polymer ?
#
loop_
_entity_poly.entity_id
_entity_poly.type
_entity_poly.pdbx_seq_one_letter_code
_entity_poly.pdbx_strand_id
1 'polypeptide(L)' 'MFGSLVHGLWISNTSDVDLATWDIYDKMCSTVVAKLYDISYQFKVDLVMLEYCKPCLKQIITEEGKVL' A
#
# COMPACT_ATOMS: atom_id res chain seq x y z
N MET A 1 -0.42 -1.20 -6.04
CA MET A 1 0.63 -1.99 -5.35
C MET A 1 1.98 -1.44 -5.74
N PHE A 2 2.93 -1.35 -4.82
CA PHE A 2 4.30 -0.90 -5.08
C PHE A 2 5.29 -1.73 -4.24
N GLY A 3 6.56 -1.32 -4.16
CA GLY A 3 7.53 -1.94 -3.28
C GLY A 3 7.94 -3.37 -3.70
N SER A 4 8.30 -4.19 -2.72
CA SER A 4 8.94 -5.49 -2.96
C SER A 4 8.10 -6.47 -3.79
N LEU A 5 6.76 -6.39 -3.73
CA LEU A 5 5.88 -7.24 -4.54
C LEU A 5 5.91 -6.91 -6.03
N VAL A 6 6.24 -5.68 -6.39
CA VAL A 6 6.34 -5.30 -7.81
C VAL A 6 7.71 -5.71 -8.39
N HIS A 7 8.72 -5.84 -7.53
CA HIS A 7 10.08 -6.22 -7.87
C HIS A 7 10.35 -7.67 -7.44
N GLY A 8 10.04 -8.64 -8.30
CA GLY A 8 10.04 -10.07 -7.94
C GLY A 8 11.35 -10.65 -7.36
N LEU A 9 12.49 -9.99 -7.52
CA LEU A 9 13.75 -10.40 -6.87
C LEU A 9 13.90 -9.89 -5.42
N TRP A 10 13.02 -8.99 -4.97
CA TRP A 10 13.07 -8.33 -3.66
C TRP A 10 12.05 -8.91 -2.68
N ILE A 11 11.10 -9.72 -3.15
CA ILE A 11 10.09 -10.34 -2.31
C ILE A 11 10.69 -11.49 -1.50
N SER A 12 10.28 -11.59 -0.24
CA SER A 12 10.68 -12.64 0.70
C SER A 12 9.49 -13.04 1.58
N ASN A 13 9.65 -14.11 2.36
CA ASN A 13 8.61 -14.55 3.32
C ASN A 13 8.36 -13.56 4.47
N THR A 14 9.21 -12.53 4.60
CA THR A 14 9.06 -11.47 5.60
C THR A 14 8.63 -10.13 5.00
N SER A 15 8.38 -10.09 3.68
CA SER A 15 7.91 -8.88 3.01
C SER A 15 6.48 -8.55 3.42
N ASP A 16 6.20 -7.26 3.59
CA ASP A 16 4.86 -6.71 3.71
C ASP A 16 4.25 -6.42 2.34
N VAL A 17 2.95 -6.09 2.36
CA VAL A 17 2.18 -5.69 1.19
C VAL A 17 2.00 -4.19 1.18
N ASP A 18 2.68 -3.55 0.24
CA ASP A 18 2.63 -2.11 0.01
C ASP A 18 1.47 -1.73 -0.93
N LEU A 19 0.45 -1.07 -0.37
CA LEU A 19 -0.70 -0.58 -1.10
C LEU A 19 -0.73 0.94 -1.08
N ALA A 20 -1.02 1.53 -2.25
CA ALA A 20 -1.27 2.95 -2.38
C ALA A 20 -2.67 3.16 -2.91
N THR A 21 -3.34 4.19 -2.42
CA THR A 21 -4.73 4.51 -2.77
C THR A 21 -4.87 6.00 -3.05
N TRP A 22 -5.87 6.29 -3.89
CA TRP A 22 -6.36 7.63 -4.20
C TRP A 22 -7.77 7.77 -3.63
N ASP A 23 -8.16 8.99 -3.32
CA ASP A 23 -9.56 9.41 -3.09
C ASP A 23 -10.31 8.62 -2.00
N ILE A 24 -9.61 8.14 -0.96
CA ILE A 24 -10.29 7.65 0.24
C ILE A 24 -10.74 8.85 1.06
N TYR A 25 -12.05 9.11 1.06
CA TYR A 25 -12.65 10.07 1.97
C TYR A 25 -12.26 9.73 3.42
N ASP A 26 -11.85 10.73 4.22
CA ASP A 26 -11.40 10.56 5.62
C ASP A 26 -12.32 9.66 6.46
N LYS A 27 -13.64 9.74 6.22
CA LYS A 27 -14.65 8.94 6.91
C LYS A 27 -14.59 7.44 6.63
N MET A 28 -13.97 7.04 5.51
CA MET A 28 -13.82 5.65 5.08
C MET A 28 -12.45 5.06 5.44
N CYS A 29 -11.48 5.89 5.83
CA CYS A 29 -10.13 5.47 6.21
C CYS A 29 -10.16 4.32 7.24
N SER A 30 -10.88 4.52 8.35
CA SER A 30 -11.00 3.50 9.40
C SER A 30 -11.66 2.20 8.92
N THR A 31 -12.64 2.29 8.02
CA THR A 31 -13.33 1.12 7.46
C THR A 31 -12.40 0.33 6.53
N VAL A 32 -11.62 1.02 5.71
CA VAL A 32 -10.63 0.41 4.80
C VAL A 32 -9.54 -0.28 5.62
N VAL A 33 -9.01 0.41 6.63
CA VAL A 33 -8.01 -0.15 7.55
C VAL A 33 -8.57 -1.39 8.26
N ALA A 34 -9.79 -1.33 8.82
CA ALA A 34 -10.42 -2.48 9.48
C ALA A 34 -10.60 -3.68 8.54
N LYS A 35 -11.03 -3.45 7.30
CA LYS A 35 -11.15 -4.51 6.28
C LYS A 35 -9.81 -5.11 5.89
N LEU A 36 -8.76 -4.29 5.80
CA LEU A 36 -7.40 -4.79 5.53
C LEU A 36 -6.89 -5.63 6.69
N TYR A 37 -7.10 -5.19 7.94
CA TYR A 37 -6.73 -5.96 9.14
C TYR A 37 -7.42 -7.33 9.21
N ASP A 38 -8.70 -7.42 8.81
CA ASP A 38 -9.45 -8.68 8.77
C ASP A 38 -8.84 -9.69 7.78
N ILE A 39 -8.28 -9.19 6.68
CA ILE A 39 -7.62 -10.00 5.64
C ILE A 39 -6.16 -10.34 6.02
N SER A 40 -5.50 -9.48 6.79
CA SER A 40 -4.04 -9.48 6.98
C SER A 40 -3.53 -10.36 8.13
N TYR A 41 -4.23 -11.43 8.51
CA TYR A 41 -3.79 -12.28 9.62
C TYR A 41 -2.45 -13.00 9.36
N GLN A 42 -2.04 -13.11 8.09
CA GLN A 42 -0.84 -13.86 7.66
C GLN A 42 0.30 -12.96 7.15
N PHE A 43 0.05 -11.67 6.90
CA PHE A 43 1.03 -10.76 6.34
C PHE A 43 0.74 -9.32 6.75
N LYS A 44 1.78 -8.50 6.89
CA LYS A 44 1.64 -7.07 7.20
C LYS A 44 1.21 -6.31 5.94
N VAL A 45 0.32 -5.34 6.08
CA VAL A 45 -0.12 -4.46 4.98
C VAL A 45 0.19 -3.02 5.36
N ASP A 46 0.95 -2.34 4.50
CA ASP A 46 1.26 -0.93 4.63
C ASP A 46 0.42 -0.15 3.60
N LEU A 47 -0.51 0.68 4.11
CA LEU A 47 -1.40 1.50 3.29
C LEU A 47 -0.89 2.95 3.24
N VAL A 48 -0.63 3.45 2.04
CA VAL A 48 -0.24 4.83 1.78
C VAL A 48 -1.36 5.58 1.05
N MET A 49 -1.81 6.68 1.65
CA MET A 49 -2.73 7.62 0.99
C MET A 49 -1.92 8.66 0.21
N LEU A 50 -2.13 8.71 -1.11
CA LEU A 50 -1.30 9.53 -2.00
C LEU A 50 -1.60 11.03 -1.92
N GLU A 51 -2.69 11.40 -1.26
CA GLU A 51 -3.06 12.76 -0.90
C GLU A 51 -2.17 13.32 0.22
N TYR A 52 -1.73 12.46 1.15
CA TYR A 52 -1.06 12.87 2.39
C TYR A 52 0.41 12.44 2.48
N CYS A 53 0.90 11.65 1.54
CA CYS A 53 2.28 11.17 1.54
C CYS A 53 3.28 12.25 1.06
N LYS A 54 4.57 12.05 1.39
CA LYS A 54 5.64 12.95 0.93
C LYS A 54 5.73 12.95 -0.60
N PRO A 55 6.01 14.10 -1.25
CA PRO A 55 6.10 14.18 -2.72
C PRO A 55 7.09 13.18 -3.34
N CYS A 56 8.24 12.95 -2.71
CA CYS A 56 9.22 11.98 -3.18
C CYS A 56 8.68 10.53 -3.16
N LEU A 57 7.94 10.16 -2.12
CA LEU A 57 7.32 8.85 -2.02
C LEU A 57 6.19 8.70 -3.06
N LYS A 58 5.38 9.76 -3.24
CA LYS A 58 4.36 9.79 -4.29
C LYS A 58 4.94 9.55 -5.68
N GLN A 59 6.08 10.17 -5.98
CA GLN A 59 6.78 10.00 -7.25
C GLN A 59 7.22 8.54 -7.43
N ILE A 60 7.91 7.96 -6.45
CA ILE A 60 8.36 6.55 -6.49
C ILE A 60 7.17 5.63 -6.74
N ILE A 61 6.10 5.75 -5.95
CA ILE A 61 4.91 4.92 -6.08
C ILE A 61 4.25 5.08 -7.46
N THR A 62 4.27 6.28 -8.04
CA THR A 62 3.70 6.52 -9.36
C THR A 62 4.55 5.91 -10.48
N GLU A 63 5.87 5.89 -10.32
CA GLU A 63 6.82 5.35 -11.31
C GLU A 63 6.85 3.82 -11.33
N GLU A 64 6.87 3.18 -10.16
CA GLU A 64 6.96 1.72 -10.06
C GLU A 64 5.61 1.03 -9.89
N GLY A 65 4.59 1.76 -9.45
CA GLY A 65 3.32 1.19 -9.01
C GLY A 65 2.59 0.42 -10.10
N LYS A 66 2.05 -0.74 -9.72
CA LYS A 66 1.11 -1.52 -10.53
C LYS A 66 -0.32 -1.34 -10.01
N VAL A 67 -1.22 -0.97 -10.90
CA VAL A 67 -2.66 -0.86 -10.63
C VAL A 67 -3.21 -2.26 -10.33
N LEU A 68 -4.05 -2.33 -9.30
CA LEU A 68 -4.82 -3.52 -8.91
C LEU A 68 -6.21 -3.46 -9.52
#